data_AF-A0A645E3Y9-F1
#
_entry.id   AF-A0A645E3Y9-F1
#
_cell.length_a   1.000
_cell.length_b   1.000
_cell.length_c   1.000
_cell.angle_alpha   90.00
_cell.angle_beta   90.00
_cell.angle_gamma   90.00
#
_symmetry.space_group_name_H-M   'P 1'
#
loop_
_entity.id
_entity.type
_entity.pdbx_description
1 polymer ?
#
loop_
_entity_poly.entity_id
_entity_poly.type
_entity_poly.pdbx_seq_one_letter_code
_entity_poly.pdbx_strand_id
1 'polypeptide(L)'
;MSVYDMLVRKHVQFDIIDDVSLVDGTLSKYEAVILPEVACLTDDGAEAIKKFVSDGGKLLANFDAGMYNEDGSFASTPKLAEVLGLCGTPKLVSSPSVGNAYAISTGSHPITDALSFPRIPGNILTLEWNTLPDTKVLMKVMHPMPSTYAIIPEDGYYPFLCEHKYGSGCAYYICGNYAETVNGRNMTDYANLVNAFADYTAKPVVESDEPGLYETVLRRQENSDRFILHAVNLTGAMYRPLEKLVPLNNVRFSLTLDGFGIKTDGREFKLRTLRGGNILGKRTESGKLTFVLDKLDDYEVIVIE
;
A
#
# COMPACT_ATOMS: atom_id res chain seq x y z
N MET A 1 -4.06 0.25 -12.83
CA MET A 1 -3.21 -0.28 -11.75
C MET A 1 -3.95 -0.12 -10.44
N SER A 2 -4.36 -1.22 -9.82
CA SER A 2 -4.96 -1.24 -8.48
C SER A 2 -3.87 -1.13 -7.40
N VAL A 3 -4.25 -0.91 -6.14
CA VAL A 3 -3.33 -0.98 -5.00
C VAL A 3 -2.61 -2.33 -4.92
N TYR A 4 -3.32 -3.43 -5.21
CA TYR A 4 -2.73 -4.76 -5.35
C TYR A 4 -1.53 -4.74 -6.32
N ASP A 5 -1.73 -4.22 -7.54
CA ASP A 5 -0.67 -4.18 -8.56
C ASP A 5 0.49 -3.26 -8.15
N MET A 6 0.23 -2.18 -7.40
CA MET A 6 1.28 -1.29 -6.85
C MET A 6 2.19 -2.04 -5.87
N LEU A 7 1.60 -2.76 -4.92
CA LEU A 7 2.33 -3.50 -3.88
C LEU A 7 3.03 -4.74 -4.44
N VAL A 8 2.38 -5.50 -5.34
CA VAL A 8 2.99 -6.68 -5.98
C VAL A 8 4.19 -6.28 -6.83
N ARG A 9 4.14 -5.16 -7.57
CA ARG A 9 5.29 -4.63 -8.31
C ARG A 9 6.46 -4.22 -7.42
N LYS A 10 6.21 -3.98 -6.13
CA LYS A 10 7.21 -3.67 -5.11
C LYS A 10 7.62 -4.91 -4.29
N HIS A 11 7.07 -6.09 -4.63
CA HIS A 11 7.29 -7.37 -3.95
C HIS A 11 6.92 -7.34 -2.46
N VAL A 12 5.96 -6.50 -2.09
CA VAL A 12 5.44 -6.43 -0.71
C VAL A 12 4.40 -7.53 -0.54
N GLN A 13 4.60 -8.40 0.44
CA GLN A 13 3.57 -9.34 0.88
C GLN A 13 2.51 -8.60 1.70
N PHE A 14 1.24 -8.86 1.42
CA PHE A 14 0.08 -8.33 2.13
C PHE A 14 -1.07 -9.35 2.13
N ASP A 15 -2.05 -9.14 3.00
CA ASP A 15 -3.30 -9.90 3.01
C ASP A 15 -4.47 -9.04 2.53
N ILE A 16 -5.51 -9.69 2.01
CA ILE A 16 -6.80 -9.06 1.69
C ILE A 16 -7.75 -9.35 2.84
N ILE A 17 -8.29 -8.30 3.44
CA ILE A 17 -9.21 -8.37 4.57
C ILE A 17 -10.59 -8.01 4.03
N ASP A 18 -11.52 -8.96 4.13
CA ASP A 18 -12.93 -8.76 3.79
C ASP A 18 -13.72 -8.17 4.99
N ASP A 19 -14.97 -7.76 4.74
CA ASP A 19 -15.82 -7.11 5.74
C ASP A 19 -16.09 -7.97 6.99
N VAL A 20 -16.07 -9.30 6.87
CA VAL A 20 -16.24 -10.22 8.02
C VAL A 20 -14.96 -10.25 8.85
N SER A 21 -13.81 -10.40 8.18
CA SER A 21 -12.49 -10.40 8.82
C SER A 21 -12.11 -9.03 9.41
N LEU A 22 -12.72 -7.94 8.92
CA LEU A 22 -12.48 -6.58 9.41
C LEU A 22 -12.86 -6.43 10.90
N VAL A 23 -13.91 -7.12 11.34
CA VAL A 23 -14.50 -6.96 12.67
C VAL A 23 -14.15 -8.09 13.65
N ASP A 24 -13.46 -9.14 13.20
CA ASP A 24 -13.15 -10.33 14.03
C ASP A 24 -11.92 -10.16 14.94
N GLY A 25 -11.27 -8.99 14.88
CA GLY A 25 -10.04 -8.68 15.61
C GLY A 25 -8.75 -8.95 14.83
N THR A 26 -8.81 -9.44 13.60
CA THR A 26 -7.65 -9.76 12.76
C THR A 26 -6.77 -8.54 12.45
N LEU A 27 -7.33 -7.32 12.48
CA LEU A 27 -6.56 -6.08 12.30
C LEU A 27 -5.37 -5.94 13.27
N SER A 28 -5.44 -6.50 14.48
CA SER A 28 -4.37 -6.38 15.47
C SER A 28 -3.06 -7.09 15.07
N LYS A 29 -3.09 -7.90 14.01
CA LYS A 29 -1.91 -8.61 13.48
C LYS A 29 -1.09 -7.76 12.51
N TYR A 30 -1.63 -6.62 12.06
CA TYR A 30 -1.01 -5.78 11.04
C TYR A 30 -0.46 -4.49 11.62
N GLU A 31 0.64 -4.00 11.05
CA GLU A 31 1.18 -2.67 11.39
C GLU A 31 0.43 -1.56 10.62
N ALA A 32 -0.03 -1.88 9.41
CA ALA A 32 -0.69 -0.95 8.51
C ALA A 32 -1.88 -1.58 7.77
N VAL A 33 -2.91 -0.77 7.49
CA VAL A 33 -4.09 -1.10 6.69
C VAL A 33 -4.27 -0.07 5.60
N ILE A 34 -4.59 -0.51 4.39
CA ILE A 34 -4.92 0.35 3.26
C ILE A 34 -6.39 0.11 2.88
N LEU A 35 -7.17 1.17 2.78
CA LEU A 35 -8.57 1.17 2.33
C LEU A 35 -8.64 1.77 0.92
N PRO A 36 -8.48 0.96 -0.13
CA PRO A 36 -8.54 1.42 -1.51
C PRO A 36 -9.98 1.71 -1.93
N GLU A 37 -10.42 2.97 -1.83
CA GLU A 37 -11.76 3.42 -2.21
C GLU A 37 -12.88 2.57 -1.58
N VAL A 38 -12.74 2.23 -0.29
CA VAL A 38 -13.75 1.47 0.49
C VAL A 38 -14.90 2.41 0.84
N ALA A 39 -15.72 2.72 -0.15
CA ALA A 39 -16.76 3.75 -0.07
C ALA A 39 -17.87 3.41 0.93
N CYS A 40 -18.32 2.16 0.93
CA CYS A 40 -19.37 1.64 1.81
C CYS A 40 -18.73 0.97 3.03
N LEU A 41 -19.25 1.26 4.22
CA LEU A 41 -18.72 0.69 5.47
C LEU A 41 -19.84 0.52 6.50
N THR A 42 -19.88 -0.63 7.17
CA THR A 42 -20.75 -0.85 8.33
C THR A 42 -20.27 -0.01 9.52
N ASP A 43 -21.14 0.25 10.48
CA ASP A 43 -20.75 0.95 11.72
C ASP A 43 -19.70 0.13 12.50
N ASP A 44 -19.87 -1.18 12.60
CA ASP A 44 -18.92 -2.07 13.26
C ASP A 44 -17.54 -2.06 12.57
N GLY A 45 -17.52 -2.05 11.22
CA GLY A 45 -16.30 -1.95 10.44
C GLY A 45 -15.58 -0.61 10.66
N ALA A 46 -16.33 0.48 10.72
CA ALA A 46 -15.78 1.81 11.03
C ALA A 46 -15.17 1.85 12.43
N GLU A 47 -15.84 1.30 13.44
CA GLU A 47 -15.33 1.23 14.80
C GLU A 47 -14.10 0.32 14.93
N ALA A 48 -14.06 -0.80 14.21
CA ALA A 48 -12.88 -1.67 14.16
C ALA A 48 -11.66 -0.93 13.59
N ILE A 49 -11.84 -0.14 12.51
CA ILE A 49 -10.77 0.68 11.92
C ILE A 49 -10.33 1.78 12.88
N LYS A 50 -11.27 2.53 13.49
CA LYS A 50 -10.93 3.57 14.48
C LYS A 50 -10.15 2.99 15.64
N LYS A 51 -10.59 1.84 16.16
CA LYS A 51 -9.90 1.12 17.23
C LYS A 51 -8.50 0.72 16.82
N PHE A 52 -8.33 0.11 15.65
CA PHE A 52 -7.02 -0.28 15.11
C PHE A 52 -6.04 0.90 15.08
N VAL A 53 -6.46 2.06 14.56
CA VAL A 53 -5.61 3.26 14.55
C VAL A 53 -5.35 3.74 15.98
N SER A 54 -6.39 3.81 16.83
CA SER A 54 -6.23 4.28 18.22
C SER A 54 -5.21 3.45 19.02
N ASP A 55 -5.12 2.14 18.74
CA ASP A 55 -4.22 1.19 19.39
C ASP A 55 -2.78 1.23 18.84
N GLY A 56 -2.50 2.03 17.81
CA GLY A 56 -1.14 2.20 17.25
C GLY A 56 -1.03 1.99 15.75
N GLY A 57 -2.05 1.38 15.14
CA GLY A 57 -2.08 1.03 13.72
C GLY A 57 -1.92 2.21 12.78
N LYS A 58 -1.44 1.93 11.57
CA LYS A 58 -1.29 2.93 10.50
C LYS A 58 -2.35 2.72 9.43
N LEU A 59 -3.09 3.77 9.09
CA LEU A 59 -4.16 3.70 8.09
C LEU A 59 -3.78 4.53 6.88
N LEU A 60 -3.98 4.01 5.68
CA LEU A 60 -4.06 4.80 4.45
C LEU A 60 -5.44 4.61 3.83
N ALA A 61 -6.21 5.68 3.71
CA ALA A 61 -7.49 5.67 3.02
C ALA A 61 -7.48 6.69 1.88
N ASN A 62 -8.42 6.58 0.95
CA ASN A 62 -8.54 7.56 -0.11
C ASN A 62 -9.96 7.82 -0.57
N PHE A 63 -10.12 8.97 -1.23
CA PHE A 63 -11.35 9.40 -1.87
C PHE A 63 -12.57 9.25 -0.95
N ASP A 64 -13.62 8.58 -1.38
CA ASP A 64 -14.89 8.47 -0.66
C ASP A 64 -14.93 7.36 0.41
N ALA A 65 -13.78 6.93 0.93
CA ALA A 65 -13.69 5.92 1.97
C ALA A 65 -14.59 6.24 3.20
N GLY A 66 -15.52 5.34 3.51
CA GLY A 66 -16.46 5.47 4.63
C GLY A 66 -17.53 6.56 4.47
N MET A 67 -17.84 6.99 3.24
CA MET A 67 -18.89 8.00 2.98
C MET A 67 -20.30 7.42 2.88
N TYR A 68 -20.42 6.11 2.69
CA TYR A 68 -21.69 5.43 2.49
C TYR A 68 -21.91 4.34 3.55
N ASN A 69 -23.18 4.06 3.86
CA ASN A 69 -23.57 2.88 4.64
C ASN A 69 -23.44 1.62 3.79
N GLU A 70 -23.57 0.46 4.42
CA GLU A 70 -23.47 -0.86 3.80
C GLU A 70 -24.51 -1.11 2.67
N ASP A 71 -25.61 -0.36 2.66
CA ASP A 71 -26.63 -0.40 1.61
C ASP A 71 -26.37 0.57 0.44
N GLY A 72 -25.24 1.30 0.48
CA GLY A 72 -24.86 2.30 -0.51
C GLY A 72 -25.55 3.66 -0.33
N SER A 73 -26.37 3.86 0.70
CA SER A 73 -26.91 5.18 1.03
C SER A 73 -25.83 6.08 1.61
N PHE A 74 -25.94 7.40 1.41
CA PHE A 74 -25.02 8.35 2.05
C PHE A 74 -25.10 8.23 3.57
N ALA A 75 -23.95 8.12 4.22
CA ALA A 75 -23.88 8.20 5.66
C ALA A 75 -24.27 9.62 6.11
N SER A 76 -25.05 9.75 7.18
CA SER A 76 -25.42 11.06 7.75
C SER A 76 -24.19 11.87 8.18
N THR A 77 -23.13 11.15 8.54
CA THR A 77 -21.80 11.65 8.84
C THR A 77 -20.77 10.70 8.25
N PRO A 78 -19.73 11.19 7.54
CA PRO A 78 -18.63 10.37 7.07
C PRO A 78 -18.01 9.53 8.20
N LYS A 79 -18.04 8.20 8.07
CA LYS A 79 -17.76 7.26 9.17
C LYS A 79 -16.33 7.32 9.68
N LEU A 80 -15.39 7.71 8.82
CA LEU A 80 -13.95 7.79 9.11
C LEU A 80 -13.42 9.23 9.17
N ALA A 81 -14.25 10.27 9.03
CA ALA A 81 -13.75 11.64 8.96
C ALA A 81 -12.91 12.04 10.19
N GLU A 82 -13.36 11.69 11.39
CA GLU A 82 -12.63 11.98 12.63
C GLU A 82 -11.23 11.34 12.63
N VAL A 83 -11.12 10.03 12.34
CA VAL A 83 -9.83 9.34 12.33
C VAL A 83 -8.92 9.85 11.21
N LEU A 84 -9.48 10.26 10.08
CA LEU A 84 -8.76 10.81 8.92
C LEU A 84 -8.41 12.31 9.07
N GLY A 85 -8.86 12.98 10.14
CA GLY A 85 -8.56 14.40 10.35
C GLY A 85 -9.38 15.34 9.47
N LEU A 86 -10.57 14.93 9.06
CA LEU A 86 -11.44 15.64 8.12
C LEU A 86 -12.68 16.18 8.84
N CYS A 87 -13.24 17.27 8.34
CA CYS A 87 -14.48 17.82 8.90
C CYS A 87 -15.38 18.48 7.85
N GLY A 88 -16.67 18.57 8.20
CA GLY A 88 -17.70 19.12 7.33
C GLY A 88 -18.09 18.17 6.20
N THR A 89 -18.62 18.75 5.11
CA THR A 89 -18.98 18.03 3.89
C THR A 89 -18.03 18.45 2.79
N PRO A 90 -17.33 17.51 2.11
CA PRO A 90 -16.41 17.88 1.06
C PRO A 90 -17.16 18.30 -0.19
N LYS A 91 -16.46 19.06 -1.03
CA LYS A 91 -16.91 19.36 -2.39
C LYS A 91 -16.20 18.44 -3.37
N LEU A 92 -16.95 17.80 -4.26
CA LEU A 92 -16.36 17.06 -5.38
C LEU A 92 -15.79 18.06 -6.41
N VAL A 93 -14.49 17.93 -6.67
CA VAL A 93 -13.77 18.67 -7.70
C VAL A 93 -13.36 17.69 -8.80
N SER A 94 -13.83 17.94 -10.02
CA SER A 94 -13.47 17.15 -11.20
C SER A 94 -12.44 17.88 -12.03
N SER A 95 -11.32 17.22 -12.30
CA SER A 95 -10.31 17.67 -13.25
C SER A 95 -10.56 16.98 -14.60
N PRO A 96 -10.87 17.72 -15.67
CA PRO A 96 -11.19 17.13 -16.97
C PRO A 96 -10.01 16.37 -17.59
N SER A 97 -8.78 16.70 -17.16
CA SER A 97 -7.59 15.93 -17.50
C SER A 97 -6.52 16.02 -16.42
N VAL A 98 -5.81 14.91 -16.25
CA VAL A 98 -4.55 14.85 -15.49
C VAL A 98 -3.58 15.93 -16.02
N GLY A 99 -3.00 16.71 -15.11
CA GLY A 99 -2.10 17.83 -15.44
C GLY A 99 -2.79 19.19 -15.51
N ASN A 100 -4.13 19.23 -15.51
CA ASN A 100 -4.86 20.48 -15.31
C ASN A 100 -4.98 20.83 -13.82
N ALA A 101 -4.85 19.85 -12.93
CA ALA A 101 -4.61 20.08 -11.52
C ALA A 101 -3.23 19.51 -11.17
N TYR A 102 -2.55 20.11 -10.20
CA TYR A 102 -1.27 19.63 -9.69
C TYR A 102 -1.32 19.59 -8.17
N ALA A 103 -0.86 18.47 -7.61
CA ALA A 103 -0.60 18.32 -6.19
C ALA A 103 0.89 18.59 -5.90
N ILE A 104 1.16 19.34 -4.84
CA ILE A 104 2.48 19.83 -4.46
C ILE A 104 2.73 19.47 -3.01
N SER A 105 3.92 18.96 -2.70
CA SER A 105 4.36 18.69 -1.32
C SER A 105 4.55 19.99 -0.54
N THR A 106 4.10 20.03 0.70
CA THR A 106 4.21 21.20 1.59
C THR A 106 5.51 21.22 2.39
N GLY A 107 6.27 20.13 2.37
CA GLY A 107 7.54 19.95 3.06
C GLY A 107 8.09 18.53 2.83
N SER A 108 9.16 18.18 3.55
CA SER A 108 9.71 16.82 3.56
C SER A 108 8.92 15.91 4.48
N HIS A 109 8.68 14.69 4.00
CA HIS A 109 8.07 13.60 4.73
C HIS A 109 8.42 12.28 4.02
N PRO A 110 8.71 11.17 4.74
CA PRO A 110 9.12 9.92 4.10
C PRO A 110 8.21 9.46 2.95
N ILE A 111 6.90 9.65 3.09
CA ILE A 111 5.91 9.32 2.04
C ILE A 111 6.02 10.25 0.81
N THR A 112 6.21 11.56 1.01
CA THR A 112 6.24 12.55 -0.10
C THR A 112 7.63 12.67 -0.72
N ASP A 113 8.68 12.26 -0.02
CA ASP A 113 10.06 12.30 -0.50
C ASP A 113 10.34 11.20 -1.54
N ALA A 114 9.44 10.22 -1.67
CA ALA A 114 9.46 9.19 -2.71
C ALA A 114 8.91 9.66 -4.07
N LEU A 115 8.37 10.89 -4.15
CA LEU A 115 7.91 11.46 -5.42
C LEU A 115 9.07 11.74 -6.36
N SER A 116 8.89 11.42 -7.64
CA SER A 116 9.88 11.69 -8.68
C SER A 116 10.06 13.19 -8.98
N PHE A 117 9.06 14.00 -8.61
CA PHE A 117 9.07 15.45 -8.74
C PHE A 117 8.30 16.09 -7.57
N PRO A 118 8.68 17.30 -7.09
CA PRO A 118 7.97 17.99 -5.99
C PRO A 118 6.50 18.32 -6.26
N ARG A 119 6.07 18.16 -7.52
CA ARG A 119 4.72 18.39 -8.00
C ARG A 119 4.29 17.25 -8.92
N ILE A 120 3.16 16.65 -8.63
CA ILE A 120 2.57 15.60 -9.46
C ILE A 120 1.24 16.06 -10.04
N PRO A 121 0.84 15.60 -11.23
CA PRO A 121 -0.49 15.87 -11.73
C PRO A 121 -1.56 15.31 -10.78
N GLY A 122 -2.57 16.11 -10.44
CA GLY A 122 -3.67 15.74 -9.55
C GLY A 122 -4.63 14.70 -10.15
N ASN A 123 -5.48 14.16 -9.29
CA ASN A 123 -6.45 13.12 -9.64
C ASN A 123 -7.56 13.63 -10.57
N ILE A 124 -8.24 12.71 -11.25
CA ILE A 124 -9.43 13.02 -12.06
C ILE A 124 -10.57 13.54 -11.16
N LEU A 125 -10.78 12.89 -10.01
CA LEU A 125 -11.73 13.31 -8.99
C LEU A 125 -10.99 13.52 -7.66
N THR A 126 -11.26 14.65 -7.01
CA THR A 126 -10.74 14.94 -5.67
C THR A 126 -11.85 15.52 -4.79
N LEU A 127 -11.85 15.16 -3.52
CA LEU A 127 -12.71 15.73 -2.50
C LEU A 127 -12.00 16.90 -1.82
N GLU A 128 -12.53 18.10 -2.00
CA GLU A 128 -12.07 19.31 -1.32
C GLU A 128 -12.63 19.32 0.10
N TRP A 129 -11.81 18.87 1.05
CA TRP A 129 -12.13 18.77 2.47
C TRP A 129 -11.65 19.98 3.27
N ASN A 130 -12.37 20.28 4.35
CA ASN A 130 -11.78 20.98 5.50
C ASN A 130 -11.13 19.95 6.43
N THR A 131 -10.07 20.35 7.12
CA THR A 131 -9.33 19.49 8.06
C THR A 131 -9.57 19.88 9.50
N LEU A 132 -9.40 18.93 10.42
CA LEU A 132 -9.33 19.23 11.85
C LEU A 132 -8.07 20.09 12.15
N PRO A 133 -8.06 20.90 13.23
CA PRO A 133 -6.97 21.82 13.52
C PRO A 133 -5.58 21.17 13.70
N ASP A 134 -5.54 19.92 14.14
CA ASP A 134 -4.34 19.12 14.40
C ASP A 134 -3.93 18.21 13.23
N THR A 135 -4.65 18.28 12.11
CA THR A 135 -4.33 17.53 10.89
C THR A 135 -3.21 18.22 10.12
N LYS A 136 -2.18 17.46 9.77
CA LYS A 136 -1.05 17.93 8.98
C LYS A 136 -1.29 17.68 7.49
N VAL A 137 -1.34 18.74 6.70
CA VAL A 137 -1.47 18.64 5.23
C VAL A 137 -0.08 18.47 4.60
N LEU A 138 0.26 17.24 4.20
CA LEU A 138 1.55 16.88 3.59
C LEU A 138 1.65 17.29 2.11
N MET A 139 0.52 17.26 1.40
CA MET A 139 0.42 17.78 0.04
C MET A 139 -0.87 18.58 -0.13
N LYS A 140 -0.81 19.61 -0.96
CA LYS A 140 -1.97 20.39 -1.39
C LYS A 140 -2.16 20.27 -2.89
N VAL A 141 -3.39 20.39 -3.37
CA VAL A 141 -3.73 20.38 -4.79
C VAL A 141 -4.46 21.67 -5.16
N MET A 142 -4.16 22.21 -6.33
CA MET A 142 -4.86 23.39 -6.86
C MET A 142 -6.19 23.00 -7.52
N HIS A 143 -7.12 23.94 -7.60
CA HIS A 143 -8.28 23.77 -8.49
C HIS A 143 -7.84 23.55 -9.95
N PRO A 144 -8.58 22.74 -10.72
CA PRO A 144 -8.26 22.48 -12.12
C PRO A 144 -8.20 23.76 -12.95
N MET A 145 -7.10 23.91 -13.69
CA MET A 145 -6.90 24.95 -14.68
C MET A 145 -7.91 24.83 -15.84
N PRO A 146 -8.22 25.96 -16.52
CA PRO A 146 -9.09 25.94 -17.69
C PRO A 146 -8.50 25.18 -18.88
N SER A 147 -7.17 24.99 -18.93
CA SER A 147 -6.49 24.16 -19.93
C SER A 147 -5.09 23.74 -19.46
N THR A 148 -4.48 22.76 -20.15
CA THR A 148 -3.16 22.18 -19.81
C THR A 148 -2.00 23.17 -19.92
N TYR A 149 -2.14 24.23 -20.72
CA TYR A 149 -1.11 25.26 -20.94
C TYR A 149 -1.52 26.61 -20.35
N ALA A 150 -2.44 26.61 -19.38
CA ALA A 150 -2.80 27.81 -18.65
C ALA A 150 -1.74 28.17 -17.59
N ILE A 151 -1.83 29.40 -17.09
CA ILE A 151 -1.06 29.83 -15.92
C ILE A 151 -1.50 28.99 -14.72
N ILE A 152 -0.53 28.46 -13.99
CA ILE A 152 -0.77 27.73 -12.74
C ILE A 152 -1.27 28.72 -11.69
N PRO A 153 -2.42 28.48 -11.05
CA PRO A 153 -2.93 29.33 -9.98
C PRO A 153 -1.93 29.45 -8.82
N GLU A 154 -1.80 30.65 -8.27
CA GLU A 154 -0.98 30.93 -7.09
C GLU A 154 -1.73 30.65 -5.77
N ASP A 155 -3.06 30.65 -5.80
CA ASP A 155 -3.96 30.40 -4.67
C ASP A 155 -4.99 29.31 -5.01
N GLY A 156 -5.98 29.10 -4.11
CA GLY A 156 -7.01 28.07 -4.30
C GLY A 156 -6.51 26.64 -4.09
N TYR A 157 -5.46 26.47 -3.28
CA TYR A 157 -4.97 25.15 -2.93
C TYR A 157 -5.76 24.56 -1.75
N TYR A 158 -6.17 23.31 -1.89
CA TYR A 158 -6.88 22.54 -0.86
C TYR A 158 -6.12 21.24 -0.52
N PRO A 159 -6.46 20.54 0.56
CA PRO A 159 -5.73 19.34 0.97
C PRO A 159 -5.72 18.24 -0.11
N PHE A 160 -4.60 17.53 -0.21
CA PHE A 160 -4.44 16.39 -1.12
C PHE A 160 -4.00 15.13 -0.39
N LEU A 161 -2.90 15.21 0.36
CA LEU A 161 -2.45 14.15 1.26
C LEU A 161 -2.41 14.72 2.67
N CYS A 162 -3.18 14.13 3.57
CA CYS A 162 -3.25 14.51 4.97
C CYS A 162 -2.63 13.42 5.86
N GLU A 163 -2.08 13.83 6.99
CA GLU A 163 -1.63 13.01 8.11
C GLU A 163 -2.36 13.47 9.37
N HIS A 164 -2.97 12.54 10.08
CA HIS A 164 -3.70 12.81 11.32
C HIS A 164 -3.36 11.78 12.38
N LYS A 165 -2.98 12.24 13.57
CA LYS A 165 -2.72 11.34 14.71
C LYS A 165 -4.04 11.00 15.39
N TYR A 166 -4.24 9.73 15.69
CA TYR A 166 -5.45 9.26 16.36
C TYR A 166 -5.07 8.19 17.38
N GLY A 167 -5.27 8.47 18.67
CA GLY A 167 -4.74 7.66 19.76
C GLY A 167 -3.21 7.50 19.65
N SER A 168 -2.73 6.26 19.67
CA SER A 168 -1.31 5.93 19.53
C SER A 168 -0.87 5.73 18.06
N GLY A 169 -1.83 5.72 17.12
CA GLY A 169 -1.58 5.48 15.70
C GLY A 169 -1.57 6.73 14.86
N CYS A 170 -1.69 6.52 13.54
CA CYS A 170 -1.68 7.59 12.56
C CYS A 170 -2.49 7.19 11.33
N ALA A 171 -3.28 8.12 10.79
CA ALA A 171 -4.03 7.94 9.57
C ALA A 171 -3.52 8.89 8.48
N TYR A 172 -3.46 8.38 7.26
CA TYR A 172 -3.09 9.09 6.05
C TYR A 172 -4.26 9.04 5.08
N TYR A 173 -4.54 10.18 4.44
CA TYR A 173 -5.68 10.30 3.55
C TYR A 173 -5.32 10.98 2.25
N ILE A 174 -5.49 10.27 1.13
CA ILE A 174 -5.36 10.85 -0.22
C ILE A 174 -6.76 11.27 -0.69
N CYS A 175 -6.96 12.56 -0.91
CA CYS A 175 -8.29 13.13 -1.15
C CYS A 175 -8.93 12.74 -2.50
N GLY A 176 -8.20 12.08 -3.41
CA GLY A 176 -8.71 11.74 -4.74
C GLY A 176 -8.59 10.27 -5.13
N ASN A 177 -9.26 9.93 -6.24
CA ASN A 177 -9.38 8.59 -6.81
C ASN A 177 -8.11 8.16 -7.58
N TYR A 178 -7.01 8.00 -6.84
CA TYR A 178 -5.72 7.75 -7.46
C TYR A 178 -5.65 6.42 -8.21
N ALA A 179 -6.31 5.36 -7.74
CA ALA A 179 -6.23 4.05 -8.39
C ALA A 179 -6.85 4.09 -9.80
N GLU A 180 -8.00 4.74 -9.94
CA GLU A 180 -8.63 5.03 -11.24
C GLU A 180 -7.73 5.90 -12.12
N THR A 181 -7.16 6.97 -11.54
CA THR A 181 -6.25 7.88 -12.24
C THR A 181 -5.03 7.15 -12.81
N VAL A 182 -4.40 6.26 -12.04
CA VAL A 182 -3.25 5.47 -12.50
C VAL A 182 -3.68 4.45 -13.57
N ASN A 183 -4.84 3.82 -13.44
CA ASN A 183 -5.32 2.87 -14.43
C ASN A 183 -5.47 3.47 -15.83
N GLY A 184 -5.93 4.72 -15.90
CA GLY A 184 -6.08 5.42 -17.18
C GLY A 184 -4.77 5.92 -17.78
N ARG A 185 -3.74 6.22 -16.96
CA ARG A 185 -2.61 7.06 -17.40
C ARG A 185 -1.20 6.64 -16.94
N ASN A 186 -1.05 5.52 -16.24
CA ASN A 186 0.24 4.92 -15.84
C ASN A 186 1.19 5.89 -15.10
N MET A 187 0.64 6.66 -14.16
CA MET A 187 1.41 7.60 -13.35
C MET A 187 2.07 6.91 -12.16
N THR A 188 3.38 6.77 -12.20
CA THR A 188 4.14 6.01 -11.20
C THR A 188 4.20 6.67 -9.83
N ASP A 189 4.09 8.00 -9.74
CA ASP A 189 4.19 8.71 -8.45
C ASP A 189 3.09 8.33 -7.45
N TYR A 190 1.91 7.96 -7.93
CA TYR A 190 0.85 7.44 -7.05
C TYR A 190 1.20 6.08 -6.47
N ALA A 191 1.81 5.20 -7.27
CA ALA A 191 2.36 3.94 -6.76
C ALA A 191 3.51 4.21 -5.78
N ASN A 192 4.34 5.23 -6.04
CA ASN A 192 5.41 5.63 -5.12
C ASN A 192 4.85 6.10 -3.76
N LEU A 193 3.74 6.85 -3.73
CA LEU A 193 3.09 7.24 -2.47
C LEU A 193 2.62 6.03 -1.67
N VAL A 194 1.95 5.07 -2.31
CA VAL A 194 1.46 3.85 -1.67
C VAL A 194 2.62 2.98 -1.17
N ASN A 195 3.64 2.80 -2.00
CA ASN A 195 4.83 2.02 -1.65
C ASN A 195 5.63 2.68 -0.52
N ALA A 196 5.78 4.01 -0.55
CA ALA A 196 6.46 4.75 0.50
C ALA A 196 5.67 4.75 1.81
N PHE A 197 4.32 4.73 1.75
CA PHE A 197 3.50 4.47 2.93
C PHE A 197 3.81 3.10 3.52
N ALA A 198 3.82 2.04 2.70
CA ALA A 198 4.13 0.69 3.17
C ALA A 198 5.54 0.62 3.78
N ASP A 199 6.56 1.13 3.09
CA ASP A 199 7.96 1.16 3.54
C ASP A 199 8.13 1.97 4.84
N TYR A 200 7.35 3.04 5.02
CA TYR A 200 7.42 3.90 6.21
C TYR A 200 6.70 3.32 7.42
N THR A 201 5.65 2.53 7.21
CA THR A 201 4.70 2.15 8.28
C THR A 201 4.75 0.70 8.68
N ALA A 202 5.27 -0.19 7.82
CA ALA A 202 5.30 -1.62 8.06
C ALA A 202 6.69 -2.20 7.79
N LYS A 203 7.01 -3.30 8.46
CA LYS A 203 8.25 -4.05 8.26
C LYS A 203 7.96 -5.27 7.39
N PRO A 204 8.54 -5.37 6.19
CA PRO A 204 8.29 -6.52 5.33
C PRO A 204 8.85 -7.82 5.94
N VAL A 205 8.03 -8.86 5.93
CA VAL A 205 8.43 -10.22 6.32
C VAL A 205 9.34 -10.86 5.27
N VAL A 206 9.07 -10.56 3.99
CA VAL A 206 9.82 -11.05 2.83
C VAL A 206 10.33 -9.83 2.06
N GLU A 207 11.64 -9.77 1.85
CA GLU A 207 12.30 -8.81 0.97
C GLU A 207 13.00 -9.56 -0.16
N SER A 208 13.02 -8.97 -1.36
CA SER A 208 13.72 -9.53 -2.51
C SER A 208 14.32 -8.46 -3.42
N ASP A 209 15.38 -8.79 -4.16
CA ASP A 209 16.22 -7.80 -4.89
C ASP A 209 16.17 -7.89 -6.43
N GLU A 210 15.28 -8.71 -7.00
CA GLU A 210 15.20 -8.91 -8.44
C GLU A 210 14.22 -7.91 -9.10
N PRO A 211 14.57 -7.18 -10.18
CA PRO A 211 13.68 -6.19 -10.82
C PRO A 211 12.48 -6.78 -11.60
N GLY A 212 12.43 -8.09 -11.82
CA GLY A 212 11.29 -8.75 -12.48
C GLY A 212 9.97 -8.61 -11.72
N LEU A 213 8.85 -8.88 -12.40
CA LEU A 213 7.56 -8.98 -11.74
C LEU A 213 7.34 -10.41 -11.24
N TYR A 214 7.24 -10.58 -9.93
CA TYR A 214 6.90 -11.85 -9.30
C TYR A 214 6.18 -11.57 -7.99
N GLU A 215 5.41 -12.55 -7.53
CA GLU A 215 4.67 -12.47 -6.28
C GLU A 215 5.25 -13.47 -5.28
N THR A 216 5.38 -13.04 -4.02
CA THR A 216 5.86 -13.87 -2.93
C THR A 216 4.82 -13.98 -1.83
N VAL A 217 4.62 -15.20 -1.33
CA VAL A 217 3.74 -15.45 -0.19
C VAL A 217 4.43 -16.42 0.76
N LEU A 218 4.85 -15.93 1.93
CA LEU A 218 5.34 -16.76 3.01
C LEU A 218 4.17 -17.22 3.88
N ARG A 219 4.03 -18.54 4.04
CA ARG A 219 3.05 -19.16 4.94
C ARG A 219 3.77 -19.97 6.01
N ARG A 220 3.25 -19.95 7.23
CA ARG A 220 3.67 -20.87 8.31
C ARG A 220 2.72 -22.05 8.35
N GLN A 221 3.24 -23.27 8.45
CA GLN A 221 2.41 -24.44 8.73
C GLN A 221 2.05 -24.47 10.21
N GLU A 222 0.75 -24.57 10.51
CA GLU A 222 0.25 -24.67 11.88
C GLU A 222 0.92 -25.84 12.62
N ASN A 223 1.20 -25.64 13.91
CA ASN A 223 1.84 -26.61 14.81
C ASN A 223 3.26 -27.04 14.40
N SER A 224 3.94 -26.25 13.56
CA SER A 224 5.34 -26.45 13.24
C SER A 224 6.09 -25.12 13.11
N ASP A 225 7.41 -25.20 13.17
CA ASP A 225 8.31 -24.10 12.81
C ASP A 225 8.66 -24.12 11.32
N ARG A 226 7.84 -24.78 10.49
CA ARG A 226 8.04 -24.83 9.04
C ARG A 226 7.35 -23.64 8.37
N PHE A 227 8.11 -22.96 7.53
CA PHE A 227 7.61 -21.95 6.61
C PHE A 227 7.67 -22.45 5.16
N ILE A 228 6.77 -21.95 4.35
CA ILE A 228 6.65 -22.26 2.93
C ILE A 228 6.58 -20.92 2.20
N LEU A 229 7.63 -20.57 1.49
CA LEU A 229 7.68 -19.40 0.61
C LEU A 229 7.25 -19.83 -0.79
N HIS A 230 6.13 -19.31 -1.25
CA HIS A 230 5.67 -19.41 -2.63
C HIS A 230 6.27 -18.23 -3.41
N ALA A 231 6.85 -18.49 -4.58
CA ALA A 231 7.33 -17.45 -5.49
C ALA A 231 6.79 -17.71 -6.90
N VAL A 232 5.97 -16.81 -7.44
CA VAL A 232 5.30 -16.95 -8.75
C VAL A 232 5.86 -15.90 -9.71
N ASN A 233 6.46 -16.33 -10.82
CA ASN A 233 6.98 -15.43 -11.83
C ASN A 233 5.86 -14.90 -12.73
N LEU A 234 5.75 -13.59 -12.84
CA LEU A 234 4.80 -12.87 -13.68
C LEU A 234 5.53 -12.05 -14.76
N THR A 235 6.84 -12.24 -14.92
CA THR A 235 7.69 -11.53 -15.88
C THR A 235 7.51 -12.13 -17.27
N GLY A 236 7.10 -11.31 -18.22
CA GLY A 236 6.87 -11.75 -19.60
C GLY A 236 6.68 -10.57 -20.56
N ALA A 237 6.24 -10.88 -21.77
CA ALA A 237 5.96 -9.86 -22.79
C ALA A 237 4.80 -8.94 -22.36
N MET A 238 4.82 -7.67 -22.81
CA MET A 238 3.76 -6.69 -22.48
C MET A 238 2.48 -6.86 -23.32
N TYR A 239 1.91 -8.06 -23.34
CA TYR A 239 0.57 -8.33 -23.88
C TYR A 239 -0.13 -9.42 -23.08
N ARG A 240 -1.46 -9.48 -23.19
CA ARG A 240 -2.29 -10.49 -22.50
C ARG A 240 -3.10 -11.28 -23.55
N PRO A 241 -3.25 -12.61 -23.39
CA PRO A 241 -2.65 -13.44 -22.35
C PRO A 241 -1.13 -13.56 -22.50
N LEU A 242 -0.42 -13.80 -21.39
CA LEU A 242 1.01 -14.07 -21.42
C LEU A 242 1.22 -15.49 -21.97
N GLU A 243 1.90 -15.61 -23.12
CA GLU A 243 2.19 -16.92 -23.72
C GLU A 243 3.54 -17.50 -23.27
N LYS A 244 4.48 -16.64 -22.89
CA LYS A 244 5.84 -17.02 -22.46
C LYS A 244 6.31 -16.14 -21.31
N LEU A 245 6.87 -16.77 -20.29
CA LEU A 245 7.54 -16.10 -19.18
C LEU A 245 9.04 -15.96 -19.47
N VAL A 246 9.62 -14.88 -18.96
CA VAL A 246 11.08 -14.67 -18.93
C VAL A 246 11.57 -15.15 -17.56
N PRO A 247 12.41 -16.20 -17.49
CA PRO A 247 12.94 -16.68 -16.22
C PRO A 247 13.74 -15.61 -15.49
N LEU A 248 13.55 -15.52 -14.18
CA LEU A 248 14.36 -14.69 -13.31
C LEU A 248 15.52 -15.51 -12.76
N ASN A 249 16.69 -14.90 -12.58
CA ASN A 249 17.89 -15.61 -12.14
C ASN A 249 18.50 -14.90 -10.93
N ASN A 250 19.05 -15.68 -10.01
CA ASN A 250 19.71 -15.19 -8.80
C ASN A 250 18.83 -14.27 -7.94
N VAL A 251 17.55 -14.64 -7.77
CA VAL A 251 16.61 -13.86 -6.93
C VAL A 251 17.03 -14.01 -5.47
N ARG A 252 17.49 -12.94 -4.83
CA ARG A 252 17.78 -12.96 -3.40
C ARG A 252 16.48 -12.79 -2.63
N PHE A 253 16.36 -13.56 -1.56
CA PHE A 253 15.34 -13.38 -0.55
C PHE A 253 15.98 -13.09 0.80
N SER A 254 15.39 -12.18 1.57
CA SER A 254 15.71 -11.93 2.97
C SER A 254 14.42 -12.01 3.78
N LEU A 255 14.40 -12.88 4.80
CA LEU A 255 13.21 -13.14 5.61
C LEU A 255 13.42 -12.66 7.04
N THR A 256 12.45 -11.92 7.57
CA THR A 256 12.39 -11.49 8.97
C THR A 256 11.30 -12.28 9.68
N LEU A 257 11.67 -13.18 10.60
CA LEU A 257 10.74 -14.15 11.21
C LEU A 257 10.42 -13.89 12.69
N ASP A 258 10.92 -12.78 13.24
CA ASP A 258 10.74 -12.39 14.65
C ASP A 258 9.27 -12.18 15.02
N GLY A 259 8.47 -11.64 14.11
CA GLY A 259 7.01 -11.51 14.24
C GLY A 259 6.28 -12.83 14.43
N PHE A 260 6.90 -13.96 14.07
CA PHE A 260 6.37 -15.31 14.33
C PHE A 260 6.95 -15.96 15.60
N GLY A 261 7.70 -15.20 16.40
CA GLY A 261 8.41 -15.67 17.58
C GLY A 261 9.72 -16.42 17.26
N ILE A 262 10.19 -16.36 16.00
CA ILE A 262 11.38 -17.08 15.54
C ILE A 262 12.57 -16.14 15.51
N LYS A 263 13.52 -16.32 16.44
CA LYS A 263 14.81 -15.62 16.39
C LYS A 263 15.71 -16.27 15.36
N THR A 264 16.14 -15.48 14.39
CA THR A 264 16.96 -15.96 13.27
C THR A 264 18.44 -16.08 13.63
N ASP A 265 18.95 -15.20 14.48
CA ASP A 265 20.38 -15.18 14.83
C ASP A 265 20.78 -16.44 15.60
N GLY A 266 21.79 -17.14 15.09
CA GLY A 266 22.30 -18.38 15.69
C GLY A 266 21.39 -19.60 15.48
N ARG A 267 20.28 -19.46 14.75
CA ARG A 267 19.40 -20.57 14.38
C ARG A 267 19.85 -21.19 13.06
N GLU A 268 19.99 -22.50 13.04
CA GLU A 268 20.23 -23.23 11.80
C GLU A 268 18.90 -23.47 11.08
N PHE A 269 18.84 -23.10 9.80
CA PHE A 269 17.70 -23.35 8.93
C PHE A 269 18.05 -24.34 7.83
N LYS A 270 17.16 -25.28 7.53
CA LYS A 270 17.22 -26.15 6.37
C LYS A 270 16.26 -25.63 5.31
N LEU A 271 16.79 -25.39 4.11
CA LEU A 271 16.01 -24.92 2.97
C LEU A 271 15.94 -26.02 1.90
N ARG A 272 14.76 -26.19 1.30
CA ARG A 272 14.53 -27.13 0.20
C ARG A 272 13.55 -26.54 -0.80
N THR A 273 13.91 -26.58 -2.08
CA THR A 273 13.03 -26.26 -3.21
C THR A 273 12.19 -27.47 -3.60
N LEU A 274 11.01 -27.23 -4.17
CA LEU A 274 10.10 -28.30 -4.62
C LEU A 274 9.93 -28.36 -6.14
N ARG A 275 10.39 -27.34 -6.88
CA ARG A 275 10.23 -27.22 -8.33
C ARG A 275 11.53 -27.29 -9.12
N GLY A 276 12.66 -27.41 -8.42
CA GLY A 276 13.95 -27.75 -9.00
C GLY A 276 14.97 -26.62 -9.05
N GLY A 277 14.65 -25.43 -8.52
CA GLY A 277 15.64 -24.38 -8.28
C GLY A 277 16.65 -24.81 -7.21
N ASN A 278 17.79 -24.14 -7.15
CA ASN A 278 18.85 -24.36 -6.17
C ASN A 278 18.99 -23.17 -5.23
N ILE A 279 19.21 -23.47 -3.96
CA ILE A 279 19.46 -22.47 -2.93
C ILE A 279 20.96 -22.25 -2.79
N LEU A 280 21.38 -21.00 -2.96
CA LEU A 280 22.76 -20.56 -2.86
C LEU A 280 22.93 -19.57 -1.71
N GLY A 281 24.12 -19.55 -1.09
CA GLY A 281 24.52 -18.48 -0.17
C GLY A 281 23.65 -18.30 1.08
N LYS A 282 22.95 -19.35 1.52
CA LYS A 282 22.12 -19.35 2.74
C LYS A 282 22.94 -18.93 3.95
N ARG A 283 22.50 -17.88 4.64
CA ARG A 283 23.10 -17.39 5.89
C ARG A 283 22.07 -16.68 6.75
N THR A 284 22.36 -16.57 8.04
CA THR A 284 21.61 -15.75 8.99
C THR A 284 22.48 -14.55 9.37
N GLU A 285 22.03 -13.34 9.11
CA GLU A 285 22.75 -12.11 9.43
C GLU A 285 21.78 -11.02 9.89
N SER A 286 22.12 -10.32 10.97
CA SER A 286 21.35 -9.17 11.48
C SER A 286 19.86 -9.47 11.69
N GLY A 287 19.52 -10.63 12.24
CA GLY A 287 18.13 -11.04 12.49
C GLY A 287 17.37 -11.55 11.26
N LYS A 288 18.00 -11.63 10.08
CA LYS A 288 17.37 -12.07 8.82
C LYS A 288 17.96 -13.39 8.30
N LEU A 289 17.10 -14.18 7.65
CA LEU A 289 17.50 -15.37 6.90
C LEU A 289 17.61 -14.98 5.44
N THR A 290 18.82 -15.01 4.90
CA THR A 290 19.12 -14.56 3.54
C THR A 290 19.58 -15.73 2.70
N PHE A 291 19.08 -15.84 1.47
CA PHE A 291 19.49 -16.85 0.50
C PHE A 291 19.20 -16.38 -0.92
N VAL A 292 19.78 -17.06 -1.92
CA VAL A 292 19.54 -16.80 -3.34
C VAL A 292 18.90 -18.03 -3.97
N LEU A 293 17.80 -17.83 -4.68
CA LEU A 293 17.25 -18.80 -5.61
C LEU A 293 17.94 -18.60 -6.97
N ASP A 294 18.68 -19.58 -7.44
CA ASP A 294 19.46 -19.48 -8.68
C ASP A 294 18.58 -19.17 -9.91
N LYS A 295 17.37 -19.72 -9.95
CA LYS A 295 16.43 -19.56 -11.06
C LYS A 295 14.98 -19.69 -10.59
N LEU A 296 14.15 -18.77 -11.06
CA LEU A 296 12.70 -18.80 -10.95
C LEU A 296 12.09 -18.80 -12.37
N ASP A 297 11.64 -19.97 -12.81
CA ASP A 297 10.96 -20.14 -14.11
C ASP A 297 9.53 -19.61 -14.05
N ASP A 298 8.54 -20.48 -13.85
CA ASP A 298 7.13 -20.10 -13.66
C ASP A 298 6.77 -19.97 -12.18
N TYR A 299 7.25 -20.92 -11.37
CA TYR A 299 6.87 -21.04 -9.97
C TYR A 299 7.89 -21.87 -9.18
N GLU A 300 8.19 -21.44 -7.95
CA GLU A 300 9.00 -22.20 -7.00
C GLU A 300 8.34 -22.20 -5.60
N VAL A 301 8.61 -23.27 -4.84
CA VAL A 301 8.24 -23.39 -3.43
C VAL A 301 9.48 -23.69 -2.63
N ILE A 302 9.78 -22.82 -1.68
CA ILE A 302 10.93 -22.94 -0.79
C ILE A 302 10.41 -23.29 0.60
N VAL A 303 10.67 -24.53 1.02
CA VAL A 303 10.40 -25.01 2.37
C VAL A 303 11.56 -24.61 3.27
N ILE A 304 11.24 -24.00 4.41
CA ILE A 304 12.20 -23.50 5.41
C ILE A 304 11.86 -24.16 6.76
N GLU A 305 12.83 -24.86 7.35
CA GLU A 305 12.70 -25.63 8.61
C GLU A 305 13.82 -25.30 9.61
#